data_AF-A0A963VBC8-F1
#
_entry.id   AF-A0A963VBC8-F1
#
_cell.length_a   1.000
_cell.length_b   1.000
_cell.length_c   1.000
_cell.angle_alpha   90.00
_cell.angle_beta   90.00
_cell.angle_gamma   90.00
#
_symmetry.space_group_name_H-M   'P 1'
#
loop_
_entity.id
_entity.type
_entity.pdbx_description
1 polymer ?
#
loop_
_entity_poly.entity_id
_entity_poly.type
_entity_poly.pdbx_seq_one_letter_code
_entity_poly.pdbx_strand_id
1 'polypeptide(L)' 'GEWTLDLMRQAPDCPDGTMQALIGAAIASARRSNIPRLSLAAVPYLPPDACPGPRAPAALWRRLARPASGLRQFKAAFGP' A
#
# COMPACT_ATOMS: atom_id res chain seq x y z
N GLY A 1 -9.19 14.35 11.88
CA GLY A 1 -8.86 12.94 12.20
C GLY A 1 -8.36 12.25 10.95
N GLU A 2 -7.70 11.11 11.10
CA GLU A 2 -7.21 10.28 9.98
C GLU A 2 -7.48 8.82 10.30
N TRP A 3 -7.85 8.03 9.29
CA TRP A 3 -7.87 6.57 9.38
C TRP A 3 -6.66 6.01 8.64
N THR A 4 -6.15 4.87 9.12
CA THR A 4 -5.02 4.18 8.50
C THR A 4 -5.35 2.71 8.33
N LEU A 5 -5.10 2.20 7.13
CA LEU A 5 -5.21 0.77 6.84
C LEU A 5 -4.04 0.02 7.49
N ASP A 6 -4.35 -0.97 8.32
CA ASP A 6 -3.35 -1.85 8.95
C ASP A 6 -3.33 -3.22 8.25
N LEU A 7 -4.42 -4.01 8.42
CA LEU A 7 -4.53 -5.34 7.83
C LEU A 7 -5.57 -5.39 6.72
N MET A 8 -5.17 -6.02 5.62
CA MET A 8 -6.03 -6.35 4.50
C MET A 8 -5.59 -7.71 3.95
N ARG A 9 -6.51 -8.67 3.85
CA ARG A 9 -6.22 -10.04 3.42
C ARG A 9 -7.29 -10.50 2.45
N GLN A 10 -6.88 -11.19 1.40
CA GLN A 10 -7.78 -11.83 0.46
C GLN A 10 -7.76 -13.35 0.66
N ALA A 11 -8.90 -13.99 0.47
CA ALA A 11 -8.97 -15.45 0.33
C ALA A 11 -8.35 -15.88 -1.02
N PRO A 12 -7.92 -17.15 -1.16
CA PRO A 12 -7.37 -17.65 -2.43
C PRO A 12 -8.35 -17.51 -3.60
N ASP A 13 -9.64 -17.75 -3.36
CA ASP A 13 -10.70 -17.76 -4.38
C ASP A 13 -11.42 -16.40 -4.50
N CYS A 14 -10.80 -15.36 -3.95
CA CYS A 14 -11.29 -13.99 -4.02
C CYS A 14 -11.32 -13.51 -5.48
N PRO A 15 -12.44 -12.97 -5.98
CA PRO A 15 -12.48 -12.39 -7.32
C PRO A 15 -11.45 -11.27 -7.49
N ASP A 16 -10.96 -11.14 -8.72
CA ASP A 16 -10.11 -10.02 -9.08
C ASP A 16 -10.80 -8.68 -8.80
N GLY A 17 -10.00 -7.70 -8.38
CA GLY A 17 -10.50 -6.36 -8.04
C GLY A 17 -11.21 -6.24 -6.69
N THR A 18 -11.41 -7.34 -5.93
CA THR A 18 -12.01 -7.26 -4.58
C THR A 18 -11.25 -6.31 -3.66
N MET A 19 -9.91 -6.35 -3.69
CA MET A 19 -9.09 -5.44 -2.88
C MET A 19 -9.26 -3.99 -3.32
N GLN A 20 -9.42 -3.73 -4.63
CA GLN A 20 -9.76 -2.41 -5.13
C GLN A 20 -11.12 -1.94 -4.60
N ALA A 21 -12.14 -2.81 -4.67
CA ALA A 21 -13.49 -2.52 -4.22
C ALA A 21 -13.54 -2.23 -2.70
N LEU A 22 -12.79 -3.00 -1.90
CA LEU A 22 -12.69 -2.79 -0.45
C LEU A 22 -12.09 -1.43 -0.10
N ILE A 23 -11.05 -0.97 -0.81
CA ILE A 23 -10.49 0.37 -0.58
C ILE A 23 -11.49 1.45 -1.01
N GLY A 24 -12.17 1.29 -2.15
CA GLY A 24 -13.22 2.22 -2.57
C GLY A 24 -14.34 2.34 -1.52
N ALA A 25 -14.78 1.22 -0.96
CA ALA A 25 -15.76 1.19 0.12
C ALA A 25 -15.24 1.87 1.41
N ALA A 26 -13.97 1.66 1.76
CA ALA A 26 -13.35 2.30 2.92
C ALA A 26 -13.25 3.82 2.77
N ILE A 27 -12.89 4.33 1.58
CA ILE A 27 -12.86 5.77 1.27
C ILE A 27 -14.27 6.37 1.39
N ALA A 28 -15.28 5.71 0.83
CA ALA A 28 -16.67 6.15 0.95
C ALA A 28 -17.13 6.16 2.42
N SER A 29 -16.72 5.17 3.21
CA SER A 29 -17.03 5.11 4.64
C SER A 29 -16.35 6.22 5.43
N ALA A 30 -15.07 6.48 5.18
CA ALA A 30 -14.34 7.60 5.78
C ALA A 30 -15.05 8.93 5.51
N ARG A 31 -15.48 9.15 4.26
CA ARG A 31 -16.26 10.35 3.88
C ARG A 31 -17.57 10.47 4.67
N ARG A 32 -18.35 9.39 4.79
CA ARG A 32 -19.61 9.39 5.59
C ARG A 32 -19.37 9.67 7.07
N SER A 33 -18.20 9.28 7.58
CA SER A 33 -17.79 9.52 8.97
C SER A 33 -17.08 10.86 9.18
N ASN A 34 -17.08 11.76 8.19
CA ASN A 34 -16.35 13.04 8.22
C ASN A 34 -14.85 12.89 8.50
N ILE A 35 -14.25 11.79 8.05
CA ILE A 35 -12.82 11.56 8.12
C ILE A 35 -12.19 12.08 6.81
N PRO A 36 -11.36 13.13 6.86
CA PRO A 36 -10.83 13.79 5.67
C PRO A 36 -9.80 12.96 4.90
N ARG A 37 -9.23 11.91 5.51
CA ARG A 37 -8.15 11.13 4.92
C ARG A 37 -8.15 9.67 5.38
N LEU A 38 -7.92 8.78 4.42
CA LEU A 38 -7.61 7.38 4.64
C LEU A 38 -6.18 7.11 4.14
N SER A 39 -5.25 6.82 5.05
CA SER A 39 -3.89 6.40 4.74
C SER A 39 -3.88 4.94 4.30
N LEU A 40 -3.33 4.66 3.12
CA LEU A 40 -3.14 3.30 2.59
C LEU A 40 -1.84 2.65 3.05
N ALA A 41 -1.15 3.23 4.04
CA ALA A 41 0.21 2.90 4.47
C ALA A 41 1.29 3.12 3.39
N ALA A 42 2.56 3.09 3.81
CA ALA A 42 3.70 3.37 2.94
C ALA A 42 3.87 2.35 1.81
N VAL A 43 4.53 2.77 0.73
CA VAL A 43 5.10 1.88 -0.30
C VAL A 43 6.61 2.09 -0.28
N PRO A 44 7.44 1.03 -0.30
CA PRO A 44 8.88 1.19 -0.42
C PRO A 44 9.23 2.04 -1.64
N TYR A 45 10.11 3.03 -1.49
CA TYR A 45 10.74 3.73 -2.60
C TYR A 45 12.21 3.35 -2.65
N LEU A 46 12.62 2.87 -3.82
CA LEU A 46 13.96 2.40 -4.09
C LEU A 46 14.36 2.99 -5.43
N PRO A 47 15.26 4.00 -5.46
CA PRO A 47 15.72 4.53 -6.72
C PRO A 47 16.49 3.46 -7.52
N PRO A 48 16.53 3.56 -8.87
CA PRO A 48 17.09 2.51 -9.72
C PRO A 48 18.56 2.16 -9.44
N ASP A 49 19.31 3.13 -8.94
CA ASP A 49 20.73 3.09 -8.59
C ASP A 49 21.00 2.86 -7.09
N ALA A 50 19.94 2.60 -6.32
CA ALA A 50 20.06 2.36 -4.89
C ALA A 50 20.95 1.15 -4.59
N CYS A 51 22.09 1.42 -3.97
CA CYS A 51 22.97 0.40 -3.44
C CYS A 51 22.74 0.22 -1.93
N PRO A 52 23.03 -0.98 -1.39
CA PRO A 52 23.03 -1.18 0.03
C PRO A 52 23.94 -0.24 0.79
N GLY A 53 23.36 0.69 1.56
CA GLY A 53 24.15 1.47 2.53
C GLY A 53 24.83 0.53 3.54
N PRO A 54 26.02 0.87 4.05
CA PRO A 54 26.84 -0.02 4.88
C PRO A 54 26.18 -0.44 6.21
N ARG A 55 25.09 0.23 6.61
CA ARG A 55 24.33 -0.05 7.83
C ARG A 55 23.00 -0.78 7.58
N ALA A 56 22.60 -0.99 6.33
CA ALA A 56 21.33 -1.62 6.00
C ALA A 56 21.47 -3.15 6.04
N PRO A 57 20.69 -3.87 6.87
CA PRO A 57 20.73 -5.33 6.88
C PRO A 57 20.36 -5.90 5.51
N ALA A 58 21.16 -6.82 4.98
CA ALA A 58 20.93 -7.42 3.64
C ALA A 58 19.54 -8.08 3.51
N ALA A 59 18.97 -8.59 4.60
CA ALA A 59 17.62 -9.15 4.62
C ALA A 59 16.53 -8.09 4.44
N LEU A 60 16.68 -6.93 5.08
CA LEU A 60 15.78 -5.79 4.90
C LEU A 60 15.88 -5.28 3.47
N TRP A 61 17.09 -5.18 2.93
CA TRP A 61 17.26 -4.72 1.55
C TRP A 61 16.60 -5.63 0.53
N ARG A 62 16.82 -6.94 0.64
CA ARG A 62 16.16 -7.92 -0.25
C ARG A 62 14.64 -7.82 -0.19
N ARG A 63 14.06 -7.54 0.98
CA ARG A 63 12.61 -7.35 1.12
C ARG A 63 12.11 -6.09 0.43
N LEU A 64 12.81 -4.97 0.60
CA LEU A 64 12.43 -3.69 -0.01
C LEU A 64 12.66 -3.70 -1.52
N ALA A 65 13.72 -4.37 -2.00
CA ALA A 65 14.10 -4.49 -3.41
C ALA A 65 13.20 -5.42 -4.23
N ARG A 66 12.26 -6.15 -3.60
CA ARG A 66 11.26 -6.90 -4.36
C ARG A 66 10.44 -5.90 -5.19
N PRO A 67 10.06 -6.24 -6.43
CA PRO A 67 9.29 -5.33 -7.28
C PRO A 67 8.00 -4.90 -6.57
N ALA A 68 7.99 -3.66 -6.07
CA ALA A 68 6.81 -3.03 -5.48
C ALA A 68 6.05 -2.20 -6.53
N SER A 69 6.39 -2.34 -7.81
CA SER A 69 5.76 -1.60 -8.92
C SER A 69 4.25 -1.83 -8.96
N GLY A 70 3.80 -3.08 -8.84
CA GLY A 70 2.37 -3.41 -8.77
C GLY A 70 1.69 -2.82 -7.53
N LEU A 71 2.33 -2.88 -6.36
CA LEU A 71 1.80 -2.27 -5.13
C LEU A 71 1.73 -0.74 -5.23
N ARG A 72 2.73 -0.10 -5.84
CA ARG A 72 2.75 1.35 -6.08
C ARG A 72 1.65 1.75 -7.05
N GLN A 73 1.53 1.05 -8.18
CA GLN A 73 0.48 1.28 -9.18
C GLN A 73 -0.91 1.10 -8.56
N PHE A 74 -1.10 0.04 -7.79
CA PHE A 74 -2.34 -0.23 -7.06
C PHE A 74 -2.72 0.92 -6.13
N LYS A 75 -1.81 1.42 -5.29
CA LYS A 75 -2.12 2.54 -4.39
C LYS A 75 -2.29 3.87 -5.13
N ALA A 76 -1.52 4.12 -6.19
CA ALA A 76 -1.62 5.34 -6.99
C ALA A 76 -2.98 5.47 -7.71
N ALA A 77 -3.65 4.35 -8.00
CA ALA A 77 -4.96 4.33 -8.66
C ALA A 77 -6.06 5.07 -7.86
N PHE A 78 -5.85 5.35 -6.57
CA PHE A 78 -6.80 6.05 -5.72
C PHE A 78 -6.53 7.56 -5.56
N GLY A 79 -5.48 8.09 -6.21
CA GLY A 79 -5.06 9.49 -6.06
C GLY A 79 -4.65 9.91 -4.64
N PRO A 80 -3.74 9.17 -3.96
CA PRO A 80 -3.32 9.44 -2.58
C PRO A 80 -2.49 10.71 -2.38
#